data_AF-A0A258HZX4-F1
#
_entry.id   AF-A0A258HZX4-F1
#
_cell.length_a   1.000
_cell.length_b   1.000
_cell.length_c   1.000
_cell.angle_alpha   90.00
_cell.angle_beta   90.00
_cell.angle_gamma   90.00
#
_symmetry.space_group_name_H-M   'P 1'
#
loop_
_entity.id
_entity.type
_entity.pdbx_description
1 polymer ?
#
loop_
_entity_poly.entity_id
_entity_poly.type
_entity_poly.pdbx_seq_one_letter_code
_entity_poly.pdbx_strand_id
1 'polypeptide(L)'
;MDKEVRRLVDEGYAEATRILTERREELEALARGLLEYETLSGDEIVDLLDGKPPVRDTVIEPANPRGSAVPTAGKNRPRPGGSPGSAEPQPQA
;
A
#
# COMPACT_ATOMS: atom_id res chain seq x y z
N MET A 1 45.19 -20.90 4.64
CA MET A 1 43.76 -20.79 4.94
C MET A 1 43.03 -19.88 3.95
N ASP A 2 43.55 -18.69 3.62
CA ASP A 2 42.91 -17.77 2.65
C ASP A 2 42.53 -18.35 1.27
N LYS A 3 43.36 -19.24 0.71
CA LYS A 3 43.06 -19.85 -0.60
C LYS A 3 41.80 -20.70 -0.60
N GLU A 4 41.55 -21.41 0.50
CA GLU A 4 40.40 -22.30 0.61
C GLU A 4 39.11 -21.53 0.86
N VAL A 5 39.18 -20.48 1.69
CA VAL A 5 38.06 -19.56 1.90
C VAL A 5 37.67 -18.87 0.59
N ARG A 6 38.66 -18.38 -0.17
CA ARG A 6 38.40 -17.77 -1.49
C ARG A 6 37.77 -18.77 -2.45
N ARG A 7 38.30 -19.99 -2.55
CA ARG A 7 37.74 -21.05 -3.41
C ARG A 7 36.26 -21.30 -3.10
N LEU A 8 35.90 -21.46 -1.83
CA LEU A 8 34.51 -21.70 -1.41
C LEU A 8 33.58 -20.53 -1.77
N VAL A 9 34.03 -19.29 -1.58
CA VAL A 9 33.24 -18.10 -1.93
C VAL A 9 33.05 -17.99 -3.44
N ASP A 10 34.12 -18.19 -4.22
CA ASP A 10 34.07 -18.10 -5.67
C ASP A 10 33.16 -19.20 -6.27
N GLU A 11 33.23 -20.42 -5.74
CA GLU A 11 32.35 -21.53 -6.13
C GLU A 11 30.89 -21.25 -5.80
N GLY A 12 30.60 -20.78 -4.58
CA GLY A 12 29.24 -20.41 -4.17
C GLY A 12 28.67 -19.26 -4.99
N TYR A 13 29.49 -18.25 -5.31
CA TYR A 13 29.09 -17.13 -6.16
C TYR A 13 28.78 -17.59 -7.60
N ALA A 14 29.66 -18.42 -8.18
CA ALA A 14 29.46 -18.96 -9.52
C ALA A 14 28.18 -19.80 -9.60
N GLU A 15 27.92 -20.64 -8.59
CA GLU A 15 26.72 -21.47 -8.54
C GLU A 15 25.45 -20.63 -8.36
N ALA A 16 25.46 -19.65 -7.47
CA ALA A 16 24.33 -18.72 -7.30
C ALA A 16 24.05 -17.95 -8.59
N THR A 17 25.10 -17.47 -9.26
CA THR A 17 24.98 -16.76 -10.54
C THR A 17 24.40 -17.66 -11.62
N ARG A 18 24.85 -18.91 -11.70
CA ARG A 18 24.33 -19.91 -12.63
C ARG A 18 22.83 -20.14 -12.41
N ILE A 19 22.43 -20.41 -11.15
CA ILE A 19 21.02 -20.64 -10.79
C ILE A 19 20.16 -19.43 -11.16
N LEU A 20 20.55 -18.22 -10.75
CA LEU A 20 19.80 -17.00 -11.03
C LEU A 20 19.70 -16.66 -12.53
N THR A 21 20.70 -17.08 -13.32
CA THR A 21 20.71 -16.87 -14.77
C THR A 21 19.85 -17.91 -15.49
N GLU A 22 19.94 -19.18 -15.10
CA GLU A 22 19.08 -20.25 -15.64
C GLU A 22 17.61 -20.03 -15.28
N ARG A 23 17.33 -19.47 -14.10
CA ARG A 23 15.99 -19.20 -13.56
C ARG A 23 15.57 -17.75 -13.72
N ARG A 24 15.93 -17.15 -14.86
CA ARG A 24 15.74 -15.70 -15.10
C ARG A 24 14.27 -15.29 -15.07
N GLU A 25 13.38 -16.11 -15.63
CA GLU A 25 11.96 -15.82 -15.67
C GLU A 25 11.34 -15.82 -14.27
N GLU A 26 11.68 -16.80 -13.44
CA GLU A 26 11.26 -16.86 -12.04
C GLU A 26 11.81 -15.68 -11.22
N LEU A 27 13.09 -15.33 -11.42
CA LEU A 27 13.69 -14.16 -10.79
C LEU A 27 12.94 -12.86 -11.13
N GLU A 28 12.57 -12.69 -12.40
CA GLU A 28 11.79 -11.53 -12.82
C GLU A 28 10.35 -11.55 -12.27
N ALA A 29 9.73 -12.73 -12.16
CA ALA A 29 8.42 -12.87 -11.54
C ALA A 29 8.45 -12.42 -10.07
N LEU A 30 9.46 -12.86 -9.30
CA LEU A 30 9.66 -12.43 -7.91
C LEU A 30 9.92 -10.94 -7.80
N ALA A 31 10.75 -10.38 -8.68
CA ALA A 31 11.03 -8.94 -8.70
C ALA A 31 9.76 -8.12 -8.96
N ARG A 32 8.93 -8.53 -9.93
CA ARG A 32 7.63 -7.90 -10.21
C ARG A 32 6.67 -8.04 -9.03
N GLY A 33 6.58 -9.23 -8.44
CA GLY A 33 5.76 -9.47 -7.26
C GLY A 33 6.14 -8.57 -6.08
N LEU A 34 7.44 -8.40 -5.80
CA LEU A 34 7.89 -7.51 -4.73
C LEU A 34 7.64 -6.02 -5.01
N LEU A 35 7.61 -5.60 -6.28
CA LEU A 35 7.23 -4.24 -6.64
C LEU A 35 5.74 -3.96 -6.40
N GLU A 36 4.89 -4.97 -6.58
CA GLU A 36 3.44 -4.85 -6.40
C GLU A 36 3.00 -5.03 -4.95
N TYR A 37 3.62 -5.97 -4.22
CA TYR A 37 3.20 -6.40 -2.89
C TYR A 37 4.18 -6.03 -1.78
N GLU A 38 5.31 -5.38 -2.04
CA GLU A 38 6.38 -4.97 -1.08
C GLU A 38 7.10 -6.12 -0.35
N THR A 39 6.36 -7.13 0.10
CA THR A 39 6.82 -8.32 0.81
C THR A 39 6.08 -9.54 0.29
N LEU A 40 6.73 -10.71 0.33
CA LEU A 40 6.14 -12.00 0.01
C LEU A 40 6.51 -12.99 1.12
N SER A 41 5.53 -13.78 1.55
CA SER A 41 5.75 -14.96 2.39
C SER A 41 6.33 -16.12 1.57
N GLY A 42 6.84 -17.14 2.25
CA GLY A 42 7.40 -18.33 1.59
C GLY A 42 6.37 -19.05 0.70
N ASP A 43 5.13 -19.18 1.17
CA ASP A 43 4.05 -19.81 0.41
C ASP A 43 3.66 -18.97 -0.81
N GLU A 44 3.58 -17.65 -0.65
CA GLU A 44 3.31 -16.72 -1.77
C GLU A 44 4.42 -16.74 -2.82
N ILE A 45 5.68 -16.94 -2.43
CA ILE A 45 6.80 -17.12 -3.37
C ILE A 45 6.56 -18.38 -4.22
N VAL A 46 6.24 -19.52 -3.59
CA VAL A 46 6.00 -20.78 -4.31
C VAL A 46 4.82 -20.63 -5.26
N ASP A 47 3.69 -20.09 -4.78
CA ASP A 47 2.50 -19.88 -5.60
C ASP A 47 2.77 -18.91 -6.76
N LEU A 48 3.54 -17.83 -6.53
CA LEU A 48 3.90 -16.87 -7.57
C LEU A 48 4.76 -17.51 -8.67
N LEU A 49 5.69 -18.40 -8.29
CA LEU A 49 6.48 -19.18 -9.26
C LEU A 49 5.62 -20.19 -10.04
N ASP A 50 4.53 -20.68 -9.44
CA ASP A 50 3.50 -21.49 -10.12
C ASP A 50 2.49 -20.65 -10.93
N GLY A 51 2.67 -19.33 -11.00
CA GLY A 51 1.83 -18.41 -11.77
C GLY A 51 0.56 -17.95 -11.05
N LYS A 52 0.46 -18.16 -9.73
CA LYS A 52 -0.65 -17.68 -8.90
C LYS A 52 -0.20 -16.45 -8.10
N PRO A 53 -0.68 -15.24 -8.43
CA PRO A 53 -0.28 -14.04 -7.71
C PRO A 53 -0.84 -14.00 -6.29
N PRO A 54 -0.15 -13.33 -5.33
CA PRO A 54 -0.67 -13.08 -4.00
C PRO A 54 -2.02 -12.37 -4.03
N VAL A 55 -2.96 -12.79 -3.19
CA VAL A 55 -4.26 -12.13 -3.04
C VAL A 55 -4.17 -11.14 -1.89
N ARG A 56 -4.16 -9.84 -2.20
CA ARG A 56 -4.34 -8.80 -1.19
C ARG A 56 -5.63 -8.05 -1.47
N ASP A 57 -6.49 -8.02 -0.46
CA ASP A 57 -7.56 -7.04 -0.42
C ASP A 57 -6.88 -5.68 -0.28
N THR A 58 -6.70 -5.00 -1.42
CA THR A 58 -6.40 -3.57 -1.39
C THR A 58 -7.59 -2.94 -0.69
N VAL A 59 -7.44 -2.66 0.60
CA VAL A 59 -8.34 -1.77 1.32
C VAL A 59 -8.08 -0.40 0.71
N ILE A 60 -8.69 -0.14 -0.44
CA ILE A 60 -9.03 1.20 -0.86
C ILE A 60 -10.00 1.63 0.22
N GLU A 61 -9.48 2.22 1.31
CA GLU A 61 -10.32 2.98 2.21
C GLU A 61 -11.10 3.94 1.30
N PRO A 62 -12.44 3.84 1.22
CA PRO A 62 -13.19 4.85 0.49
C PRO A 62 -12.82 6.15 1.19
N ALA A 63 -12.25 7.08 0.42
CA ALA A 63 -12.01 8.43 0.89
C ALA A 63 -13.37 8.99 1.29
N ASN A 64 -13.73 8.81 2.57
CA ASN A 64 -14.89 9.44 3.15
C ASN A 64 -14.70 10.92 2.85
N PRO A 65 -15.56 11.56 2.04
CA PRO A 65 -15.44 12.98 1.84
C PRO A 65 -15.63 13.57 3.23
N ARG A 66 -14.55 14.12 3.81
CA ARG A 66 -14.65 14.90 5.02
C ARG A 66 -15.55 16.07 4.64
N GLY A 67 -16.84 15.95 4.95
CA GLY A 67 -17.81 17.00 4.75
C GLY A 67 -17.25 18.23 5.43
N SER A 68 -16.90 19.25 4.65
CA SER A 68 -16.37 20.48 5.19
C SER A 68 -17.45 21.07 6.11
N ALA A 69 -17.15 21.17 7.41
CA ALA A 69 -18.04 21.72 8.43
C ALA A 69 -18.17 23.26 8.35
N VAL A 70 -17.93 23.84 7.16
CA VAL A 70 -17.99 25.29 6.96
C VAL A 70 -19.35 25.65 6.33
N PRO A 71 -20.25 26.33 7.04
CA PRO A 71 -21.43 26.89 6.41
C PRO A 71 -20.99 28.01 5.47
N THR A 72 -21.46 28.00 4.22
CA THR A 72 -21.20 29.09 3.28
C THR A 72 -21.99 30.33 3.72
N ALA A 73 -21.35 31.19 4.50
CA ALA A 73 -21.89 32.49 4.84
C ALA A 73 -21.84 33.41 3.61
N GLY A 74 -22.98 33.71 2.99
CA GLY A 74 -23.04 34.78 2.00
C GLY A 74 -24.15 34.71 0.95
N LYS A 75 -25.39 35.02 1.34
CA LYS A 75 -26.29 35.75 0.44
C LYS A 75 -27.35 36.53 1.24
N ASN A 76 -27.12 37.83 1.38
CA ASN A 76 -28.13 38.79 1.85
C ASN A 76 -29.33 38.81 0.91
N ARG A 77 -30.55 38.66 1.45
CA ARG A 77 -31.75 39.35 0.95
C ARG A 77 -32.74 39.61 2.11
N PRO A 78 -33.35 40.81 2.22
CA PRO A 78 -34.04 41.26 3.43
C PRO A 78 -35.49 40.75 3.60
N ARG A 79 -35.88 40.66 4.89
CA ARG A 79 -37.17 40.33 5.55
C ARG A 79 -38.38 41.14 5.03
N PRO A 80 -39.66 40.67 5.18
CA PRO A 80 -40.34 40.73 6.48
C PRO A 80 -41.42 39.65 6.77
N GLY A 81 -41.55 39.28 8.05
CA GLY A 81 -42.66 38.47 8.58
C GLY A 81 -42.31 37.92 9.95
N GLY A 82 -42.95 38.44 11.00
CA GLY A 82 -42.50 38.28 12.39
C GLY A 82 -43.17 37.17 13.21
N SER A 83 -42.59 37.02 14.41
CA SER A 83 -43.09 36.38 15.64
C SER A 83 -42.84 34.87 15.85
N PRO A 84 -42.76 34.39 17.12
CA PRO A 84 -41.47 34.11 17.76
C PRO A 84 -41.40 32.69 18.34
N GLY A 85 -40.25 32.02 18.20
CA GLY A 85 -40.08 30.66 18.69
C GLY A 85 -38.63 30.37 19.06
N SER A 86 -38.34 30.62 20.33
CA SER A 86 -37.11 30.32 21.07
C SER A 86 -36.53 28.91 20.86
N ALA A 87 -35.22 28.81 20.68
CA ALA A 87 -34.30 28.02 21.53
C ALA A 87 -32.89 27.96 20.91
N GLU A 88 -31.98 28.84 21.35
CA GLU A 88 -30.53 28.65 21.22
C GLU A 88 -29.98 28.27 22.60
N PRO A 89 -29.26 27.15 22.77
CA PRO A 89 -28.40 26.96 23.92
C PRO A 89 -26.97 27.42 23.58
N GLN A 90 -26.44 28.36 24.37
CA GLN A 90 -25.02 28.74 24.37
C GLN A 90 -24.20 27.69 25.14
N PRO A 91 -22.98 27.34 24.69
CA PRO A 91 -22.06 26.54 25.50
C PRO A 91 -21.50 27.39 26.66
N GLN A 92 -21.51 26.83 27.87
CA GLN A 92 -20.87 27.42 29.05
C GLN A 92 -19.36 27.13 29.06
N ALA A 93 -18.64 28.00 29.78
CA ALA A 93 -17.19 28.19 29.85
C ALA A 93 -16.34 26.95 30.13
#